data_AF-A0A1V5Q343-F1
#
_entry.id   AF-A0A1V5Q343-F1
#
_cell.length_a   1.000
_cell.length_b   1.000
_cell.length_c   1.000
_cell.angle_alpha   90.00
_cell.angle_beta   90.00
_cell.angle_gamma   90.00
#
_symmetry.space_group_name_H-M   'P 1'
#
loop_
_entity.id
_entity.type
_entity.pdbx_description
1 polymer ?
#
loop_
_entity_poly.entity_id
_entity_poly.type
_entity_poly.pdbx_seq_one_letter_code
_entity_poly.pdbx_strand_id
1 'polypeptide(L)'
;MKATTIKLEGQLLAQLEKAKPPSKSVSAYVREVLEGRLREMRVAEAAAEYNAFVADHPTEKEWLDQWGEADLATPPRKKKGRS
;
A
#
# COMPACT_ATOMS: atom_id res chain seq x y z
N MET A 1 -16.65 8.65 19.54
CA MET A 1 -15.60 9.28 18.73
C MET A 1 -15.14 10.56 19.43
N LYS A 2 -13.84 10.77 19.63
CA LYS A 2 -13.32 12.04 20.15
C LYS A 2 -13.16 13.01 18.97
N ALA A 3 -13.93 14.09 18.94
CA ALA A 3 -13.74 15.14 17.96
C ALA A 3 -12.51 15.97 18.34
N THR A 4 -11.61 16.17 17.38
CA THR A 4 -10.43 17.02 17.54
C THR A 4 -10.53 18.13 16.51
N THR A 5 -10.38 19.39 16.93
CA THR A 5 -10.42 20.55 16.03
C THR A 5 -9.02 20.87 15.56
N ILE A 6 -8.82 20.92 14.24
CA ILE A 6 -7.56 21.29 13.60
C ILE A 6 -7.81 22.62 12.86
N LYS A 7 -6.93 23.61 13.07
CA LYS A 7 -6.97 24.85 12.30
C LYS A 7 -6.41 24.60 10.91
N LEU A 8 -7.13 25.02 9.89
CA LEU A 8 -6.72 24.96 8.49
C LEU A 8 -6.81 26.36 7.91
N GLU A 9 -5.90 26.66 6.98
CA GLU A 9 -6.00 27.89 6.18
C GLU A 9 -7.30 27.88 5.36
N GLY A 10 -7.97 29.03 5.26
CA GLY A 10 -9.25 29.14 4.57
C GLY A 10 -9.20 28.68 3.12
N GLN A 11 -8.08 28.95 2.44
CA GLN A 11 -7.83 28.48 1.06
C GLN A 11 -7.76 26.95 0.98
N LEU A 12 -7.13 26.30 1.96
CA LEU A 12 -7.03 24.84 2.00
C LEU A 12 -8.41 24.20 2.25
N LEU A 13 -9.23 24.78 3.13
CA LEU A 13 -10.60 24.31 3.34
C LEU A 13 -11.42 24.40 2.04
N ALA A 14 -11.32 25.50 1.29
CA ALA A 14 -12.02 25.66 0.02
C ALA A 14 -11.58 24.62 -1.02
N GLN A 15 -10.30 24.27 -1.06
CA GLN A 15 -9.80 23.21 -1.92
C GLN A 15 -10.32 21.82 -1.51
N LEU A 16 -10.36 21.53 -0.20
CA LEU A 16 -10.92 20.27 0.31
C LEU A 16 -12.41 20.13 0.00
N GLU A 17 -13.19 21.20 0.14
CA GLU A 17 -14.61 21.23 -0.22
C GLU A 17 -14.85 20.99 -1.71
N LYS A 18 -13.93 21.47 -2.57
CA LYS A 18 -13.99 21.22 -4.02
C LYS A 18 -13.56 19.80 -4.39
N ALA A 19 -12.57 19.24 -3.69
CA ALA A 19 -12.00 17.93 -4.00
C ALA A 19 -12.82 16.76 -3.45
N LYS A 20 -13.55 16.96 -2.33
CA LYS A 20 -14.33 15.88 -1.71
C LYS A 20 -15.49 15.44 -2.61
N PRO A 21 -15.86 14.15 -2.60
CA PRO A 21 -17.12 13.71 -3.19
C PRO A 21 -18.32 14.43 -2.56
N PRO A 22 -19.37 14.77 -3.33
CA PRO A 22 -20.56 15.45 -2.80
C PRO A 22 -21.26 14.69 -1.67
N SER A 23 -21.15 13.36 -1.67
CA SER A 23 -21.73 12.47 -0.67
C SER A 23 -20.99 12.41 0.66
N LYS A 24 -19.80 13.01 0.77
CA LYS A 24 -18.95 12.93 1.97
C LYS A 24 -18.86 14.28 2.68
N SER A 25 -18.79 14.25 4.01
CA SER A 25 -18.38 15.41 4.80
C SER A 25 -16.88 15.65 4.67
N VAL A 26 -16.42 16.88 4.95
CA VAL A 26 -14.98 17.20 4.99
C VAL A 26 -14.25 16.30 5.99
N SER A 27 -14.82 16.06 7.17
CA SER A 27 -14.20 15.20 8.19
C SER A 27 -14.06 13.75 7.75
N ALA A 28 -15.04 13.20 7.02
CA ALA A 28 -14.96 11.84 6.47
C ALA A 28 -13.90 11.76 5.36
N TYR A 29 -13.86 12.77 4.48
CA TYR A 29 -12.89 12.83 3.40
C TYR A 29 -11.45 12.97 3.92
N VAL A 30 -11.22 13.88 4.87
CA VAL A 30 -9.91 14.06 5.51
C VAL A 30 -9.45 12.78 6.20
N ARG A 31 -10.35 12.10 6.92
CA ARG A 31 -10.02 10.82 7.57
C ARG A 31 -9.52 9.80 6.57
N GLU A 32 -10.25 9.59 5.47
CA GLU A 32 -9.90 8.61 4.44
C GLU A 32 -8.57 8.93 3.77
N VAL A 33 -8.31 10.21 3.46
CA VAL A 33 -7.03 10.66 2.89
C VAL A 33 -5.88 10.37 3.87
N LEU A 34 -6.05 10.68 5.16
CA LEU A 34 -5.03 10.42 6.17
C LEU A 34 -4.80 8.91 6.38
N GLU A 35 -5.86 8.11 6.43
CA GLU A 35 -5.76 6.65 6.56
C GLU A 35 -5.05 6.03 5.35
N GLY A 36 -5.37 6.50 4.13
CA GLY A 36 -4.68 6.10 2.90
C GLY A 36 -3.19 6.42 2.98
N ARG A 37 -2.84 7.66 3.37
CA ARG A 37 -1.45 8.08 3.49
C ARG A 37 -0.68 7.29 4.55
N LEU A 38 -1.28 7.03 5.70
CA LEU A 38 -0.66 6.21 6.75
C LEU A 38 -0.43 4.78 6.28
N ARG A 39 -1.36 4.21 5.51
CA ARG A 39 -1.18 2.88 4.91
C ARG A 39 -0.01 2.86 3.92
N GLU A 40 0.08 3.85 3.04
CA GLU A 40 1.21 3.96 2.10
C GLU A 40 2.55 4.05 2.82
N MET A 41 2.62 4.88 3.87
CA MET A 41 3.84 5.02 4.68
C MET A 41 4.27 3.71 5.32
N ARG A 42 3.32 2.96 5.90
CA ARG A 42 3.61 1.64 6.50
C ARG A 42 4.10 0.62 5.48
N VAL A 43 3.53 0.63 4.27
CA VAL A 43 3.97 -0.27 3.20
C VAL A 43 5.38 0.09 2.75
N ALA A 44 5.69 1.39 2.60
CA ALA A 44 7.02 1.85 2.24
C ALA A 44 8.06 1.51 3.31
N GLU A 45 7.71 1.68 4.59
CA GLU A 45 8.54 1.29 5.73
C GLU A 45 8.81 -0.21 5.75
N ALA A 46 7.77 -1.05 5.65
CA ALA A 46 7.92 -2.50 5.59
C ALA A 46 8.76 -2.97 4.40
N ALA A 47 8.60 -2.33 3.23
CA ALA A 47 9.44 -2.61 2.06
C ALA A 47 10.91 -2.25 2.31
N ALA A 48 11.18 -1.11 2.96
CA ALA A 48 12.54 -0.71 3.32
C ALA A 48 13.17 -1.68 4.32
N GLU A 49 12.43 -2.08 5.36
CA GLU A 49 12.87 -3.08 6.34
C GLU A 49 13.17 -4.43 5.68
N TYR A 50 12.29 -4.90 4.79
CA TYR A 50 12.49 -6.15 4.09
C TYR A 50 13.70 -6.09 3.14
N ASN A 51 13.89 -4.98 2.43
CA ASN A 51 15.06 -4.81 1.57
C ASN A 51 16.37 -4.82 2.38
N ALA A 52 16.39 -4.21 3.57
CA ALA A 52 17.53 -4.26 4.47
C ALA A 52 17.77 -5.70 4.96
N PHE A 53 16.71 -6.42 5.33
CA PHE A 53 16.79 -7.83 5.72
C PHE A 53 17.40 -8.70 4.61
N VAL A 54 16.90 -8.58 3.37
CA VAL A 54 17.41 -9.35 2.22
C VAL A 54 18.88 -9.05 1.93
N ALA A 55 19.32 -7.79 2.10
CA ALA A 55 20.71 -7.42 1.92
C ALA A 55 21.65 -8.13 2.91
N ASP A 56 21.18 -8.35 4.14
CA ASP A 56 21.94 -9.01 5.20
C ASP A 56 21.80 -10.55 5.18
N HIS A 57 20.87 -11.10 4.37
CA HIS A 57 20.56 -12.54 4.33
C HIS A 57 20.70 -13.10 2.91
N PRO A 58 21.90 -13.58 2.52
CA PRO A 58 22.19 -14.07 1.16
C PRO A 58 21.27 -15.20 0.69
N THR A 59 20.86 -16.10 1.59
CA THR A 59 19.94 -17.19 1.25
C THR A 59 18.55 -16.71 0.87
N GLU A 60 18.07 -15.65 1.53
CA GLU A 60 16.77 -15.04 1.19
C GLU A 60 16.85 -14.38 -0.19
N LYS A 61 17.98 -13.70 -0.47
CA LYS A 61 18.23 -13.11 -1.78
C LYS A 61 18.29 -14.15 -2.90
N GLU A 62 19.04 -15.23 -2.72
CA GLU A 62 19.13 -16.33 -3.68
C GLU A 62 17.76 -16.96 -3.94
N TRP A 63 16.94 -17.11 -2.89
CA TRP A 63 15.57 -17.58 -3.02
C TRP A 63 14.73 -16.61 -3.85
N LEU A 64 14.76 -15.30 -3.54
CA LEU A 64 14.04 -14.28 -4.33
C LEU A 64 14.46 -14.24 -5.80
N ASP A 65 15.75 -14.37 -6.09
CA ASP A 65 16.25 -14.41 -7.46
C ASP A 65 15.67 -15.61 -8.23
N GLN A 66 15.61 -16.79 -7.60
CA GLN A 66 14.96 -17.97 -8.19
C GLN A 66 13.47 -17.75 -8.48
N TRP A 67 12.75 -17.02 -7.62
CA TRP A 67 11.36 -16.66 -7.87
C TRP A 67 11.22 -15.63 -8.99
N GLY A 68 12.18 -14.70 -9.11
CA GLY A 68 12.21 -13.70 -10.19
C GLY A 68 12.44 -14.30 -11.58
N GLU A 69 13.16 -15.42 -11.65
CA GLU A 69 13.43 -16.17 -12.88
C GLU A 69 12.30 -17.14 -13.28
N ALA A 70 11.26 -17.29 -12.44
CA ALA A 70 10.18 -18.21 -12.70
C ALA A 70 9.41 -17.84 -13.99
N ASP A 71 9.29 -18.80 -14.91
CA ASP A 71 8.47 -18.63 -16.12
C ASP A 71 6.98 -18.63 -15.76
N LEU A 72 6.40 -17.43 -15.74
CA LEU A 72 4.96 -17.22 -15.50
C LEU A 72 4.12 -17.30 -16.79
N ALA A 73 4.75 -17.35 -17.96
CA ALA A 73 4.05 -17.33 -19.25
C ALA A 73 3.65 -18.74 -19.68
N THR A 74 4.45 -19.76 -19.36
CA THR A 74 4.12 -21.15 -19.69
C THR A 74 3.05 -21.70 -18.74
N PRO A 75 1.89 -22.16 -19.25
CA PRO A 75 0.86 -22.73 -18.41
C PRO A 75 1.37 -24.01 -17.73
N PRO A 76 1.02 -24.24 -16.45
CA PRO A 76 1.53 -25.39 -15.70
C PRO A 76 1.10 -26.69 -16.36
N ARG A 77 2.05 -27.62 -16.52
CA ARG A 77 1.77 -28.95 -17.08
C ARG A 77 0.70 -29.64 -16.23
N LYS A 78 -0.48 -29.88 -16.83
CA LYS A 78 -1.54 -30.67 -16.20
C LYS A 78 -1.00 -32.06 -15.86
N LYS A 79 -0.89 -32.39 -14.58
CA LYS A 79 -0.72 -33.78 -14.14
C LYS A 79 -1.92 -34.56 -14.66
N LYS A 80 -1.70 -35.47 -15.62
CA LYS A 80 -2.70 -36.50 -15.97
C LYS A 80 -2.98 -37.25 -14.67
N GLY A 81 -4.21 -37.11 -14.16
CA GLY A 81 -4.69 -37.94 -13.07
C GLY A 81 -4.51 -39.40 -13.45
N ARG A 82 -3.97 -40.20 -12.52
CA ARG A 82 -4.02 -41.66 -12.60
C ARG A 82 -5.50 -42.04 -12.59
N SER A 83 -6.01 -42.50 -13.73
CA SER A 83 -7.24 -43.29 -13.81
C SER A 83 -6.93 -44.74 -13.43
#